data_AF-A0A840VBR1-F1
#
_entry.id   AF-A0A840VBR1-F1
#
_cell.length_a   1.000
_cell.length_b   1.000
_cell.length_c   1.000
_cell.angle_alpha   90.00
_cell.angle_beta   90.00
_cell.angle_gamma   90.00
#
_symmetry.space_group_name_H-M   'P 1'
#
loop_
_entity.id
_entity.type
_entity.pdbx_description
1 polymer ?
#
loop_
_entity_poly.entity_id
_entity_poly.type
_entity_poly.pdbx_seq_one_letter_code
_entity_poly.pdbx_strand_id
1 'polypeptide(L)'
;MTDPTTTIETDDERSTIEVRACDSCGSPSPYEPVLMFGKDMLAHCRHLCDACEAREKEQQAEEDRKQEIADMKAKWEAIVPADYRATDIEHADFNRRVWMRIRDEAWESRSIGLVGPPGRSKTRILALVAKKMIHRHRTIGWMNTFKLEQAWRDRTDRRLGEEARKQLRVWQRCRVLFLDDLGKSAWTAPLETALFEILEHRHGEGLVTHWSLNPQPDDIDEDFSSPEVLTAALDPDGVASKRNRFAPILSRLINNTLIVPVR
;
A
#
# COMPACT_ATOMS: atom_id res chain seq x y z
N MET A 1 40.11 -30.20 34.13
CA MET A 1 40.48 -28.80 34.42
C MET A 1 39.23 -28.15 34.97
N THR A 2 39.22 -27.88 36.27
CA THR A 2 38.09 -27.35 37.04
C THR A 2 38.15 -25.83 37.00
N ASP A 3 37.11 -25.18 36.46
CA ASP A 3 36.97 -23.72 36.49
C ASP A 3 36.66 -23.24 37.92
N PRO A 4 37.22 -22.11 38.37
CA PRO A 4 36.96 -21.56 39.68
C PRO A 4 35.64 -20.77 39.69
N THR A 5 34.59 -21.35 40.26
CA THR A 5 33.34 -20.64 40.60
C THR A 5 33.63 -19.63 41.71
N THR A 6 33.54 -18.35 41.39
CA THR A 6 33.67 -17.26 42.37
C THR A 6 32.28 -16.82 42.82
N THR A 7 31.94 -17.08 44.08
CA THR A 7 30.64 -16.74 44.67
C THR A 7 30.75 -15.42 45.44
N ILE A 8 29.93 -14.42 45.11
CA ILE A 8 29.83 -13.15 45.85
C ILE A 8 28.55 -13.24 46.70
N GLU A 9 28.66 -13.10 48.03
CA GLU A 9 27.52 -13.23 48.96
C GLU A 9 26.91 -11.86 49.33
N THR A 10 25.60 -11.71 49.11
CA THR A 10 24.78 -10.62 49.67
C THR A 10 23.49 -11.20 50.27
N ASP A 11 23.15 -10.80 51.49
CA ASP A 11 22.00 -11.27 52.28
C ASP A 11 20.72 -10.50 51.93
N ASP A 12 19.95 -11.01 50.97
CA ASP A 12 18.48 -10.93 50.88
C ASP A 12 18.05 -11.81 49.70
N GLU A 13 17.08 -12.73 49.88
CA GLU A 13 16.53 -13.64 48.84
C GLU A 13 17.53 -14.05 47.72
N ARG A 14 18.58 -14.78 48.11
CA ARG A 14 19.79 -15.05 47.29
C ARG A 14 19.50 -15.69 45.92
N SER A 15 19.33 -14.88 44.89
CA SER A 15 19.60 -15.28 43.50
C SER A 15 21.10 -15.57 43.39
N THR A 16 21.50 -16.83 43.20
CA THR A 16 22.90 -17.20 42.96
C THR A 16 23.31 -16.74 41.56
N ILE A 17 23.99 -15.59 41.46
CA ILE A 17 24.60 -15.15 40.20
C ILE A 17 25.89 -15.95 40.00
N GLU A 18 25.93 -16.76 38.94
CA GLU A 18 27.12 -17.49 38.50
C GLU A 18 27.83 -16.69 37.40
N VAL A 19 29.10 -17.04 37.11
CA VAL A 19 29.82 -16.49 35.96
C VAL A 19 29.92 -17.57 34.91
N ARG A 20 29.46 -17.27 33.70
CA ARG A 20 29.53 -18.17 32.54
C ARG A 20 30.27 -17.48 31.40
N ALA A 21 31.02 -18.24 30.61
CA ALA A 21 31.65 -17.71 29.42
C ALA A 21 30.60 -17.46 28.33
N CYS A 22 30.65 -16.29 27.69
CA CYS A 22 29.81 -15.96 26.54
C CYS A 22 30.10 -16.90 25.36
N ASP A 23 29.07 -17.50 24.78
CA ASP A 23 29.19 -18.45 23.66
C ASP A 23 29.70 -17.80 22.37
N SER A 24 29.67 -16.47 22.27
CA SER A 24 30.12 -15.73 21.07
C SER A 24 31.55 -15.20 21.19
N CYS A 25 31.94 -14.62 22.31
CA CYS A 25 33.25 -13.97 22.48
C CYS A 25 34.15 -14.59 23.57
N GLY A 26 33.63 -15.55 24.34
CA GLY A 26 34.34 -16.21 25.44
C GLY A 26 34.56 -15.34 26.69
N SER A 27 34.07 -14.09 26.70
CA SER A 27 34.21 -13.21 27.88
C SER A 27 33.35 -13.70 29.04
N PRO A 28 33.84 -13.64 30.29
CA PRO A 28 33.03 -13.98 31.47
C PRO A 28 31.90 -12.97 31.63
N SER A 29 30.68 -13.45 31.88
CA SER A 29 29.48 -12.64 32.05
C SER A 29 28.61 -13.22 33.16
N PRO A 30 27.87 -12.38 33.92
CA PRO A 30 26.93 -12.86 34.92
C PRO A 30 25.84 -13.73 34.26
N TYR A 31 25.52 -14.84 34.91
CA TYR A 31 24.52 -15.82 34.52
C TYR A 31 23.64 -16.13 35.72
N GLU A 32 22.34 -15.90 35.57
CA GLU A 32 21.36 -16.22 36.59
C GLU A 32 20.65 -17.54 36.21
N PRO A 33 20.92 -18.66 36.89
CA PRO A 33 20.30 -19.93 36.59
C PRO A 33 18.82 -19.89 36.96
N VAL A 34 17.96 -20.32 36.03
CA VAL A 34 16.52 -20.46 36.30
C VAL A 34 16.26 -21.88 36.75
N LEU A 35 16.21 -22.07 38.06
CA LEU A 35 16.02 -23.38 38.68
C LEU A 35 14.54 -23.79 38.70
N MET A 36 14.21 -24.89 38.01
CA MET A 36 12.90 -25.54 38.13
C MET A 36 13.11 -27.00 38.56
N PHE A 37 12.48 -27.39 39.68
CA PHE A 37 12.71 -28.71 40.31
C PHE A 37 14.18 -29.03 40.58
N GLY A 38 14.97 -28.02 40.96
CA GLY A 38 16.42 -28.17 41.24
C GLY A 38 17.29 -28.38 40.00
N LYS A 39 16.75 -28.18 38.79
CA LYS A 39 17.51 -28.24 37.54
C LYS A 39 17.53 -26.86 36.89
N ASP A 40 18.69 -26.46 36.39
CA ASP A 40 18.82 -25.24 35.61
C ASP A 40 18.21 -25.43 34.21
N MET A 41 17.12 -24.70 33.96
CA MET A 41 16.38 -24.77 32.72
C MET A 41 17.07 -24.04 31.55
N LEU A 42 18.01 -23.13 31.86
CA LEU A 42 18.75 -22.36 30.86
C LEU A 42 20.18 -22.90 30.62
N ALA A 43 20.56 -24.00 31.26
CA ALA A 43 21.89 -24.61 31.11
C ALA A 43 22.23 -24.90 29.64
N HIS A 44 21.23 -25.31 28.85
CA HIS A 44 21.37 -25.60 27.42
C HIS A 44 21.05 -24.41 26.50
N CYS A 45 20.57 -23.30 27.05
CA CYS A 45 20.34 -22.09 26.30
C CYS A 45 21.68 -21.40 26.02
N ARG A 46 21.71 -20.72 24.87
CA ARG A 46 22.86 -19.92 24.47
C ARG A 46 23.03 -18.73 25.43
N HIS A 47 24.23 -18.56 25.98
CA HIS A 47 24.58 -17.48 26.89
C HIS A 47 25.41 -16.42 26.17
N LEU A 48 24.93 -15.18 26.12
CA LEU A 48 25.63 -14.05 25.52
C LEU A 48 25.87 -12.99 26.59
N CYS A 49 27.04 -12.37 26.58
CA CYS A 49 27.26 -11.15 27.34
C CYS A 49 26.48 -9.98 26.72
N ASP A 50 26.20 -8.94 27.50
CA ASP A 50 25.43 -7.76 27.07
C ASP A 50 25.94 -7.15 25.76
N ALA A 51 27.26 -7.10 25.58
CA ALA A 51 27.89 -6.57 24.37
C ALA A 51 27.70 -7.47 23.13
N CYS A 52 27.61 -8.80 23.31
CA CYS A 52 27.28 -9.72 22.22
C CYS A 52 25.78 -9.70 21.92
N GLU A 53 24.94 -9.67 22.94
CA GLU A 53 23.48 -9.59 22.78
C GLU A 53 23.08 -8.29 22.07
N ALA A 54 23.69 -7.15 22.45
CA ALA A 54 23.46 -5.87 21.78
C ALA A 54 23.87 -5.90 20.29
N ARG A 55 25.02 -6.52 19.97
CA ARG A 55 25.48 -6.69 18.58
C ARG A 55 24.54 -7.57 17.76
N GLU A 56 24.03 -8.67 18.33
CA GLU A 56 23.07 -9.53 17.64
C GLU A 56 21.73 -8.84 17.43
N LYS A 57 21.24 -8.11 18.43
CA LYS A 57 20.02 -7.29 18.28
C LYS A 57 20.17 -6.24 17.19
N GLU A 58 21.34 -5.57 17.11
CA GLU A 58 21.63 -4.59 16.06
C GLU A 58 21.71 -5.24 14.67
N GLN A 59 22.39 -6.38 14.55
CA GLN A 59 22.47 -7.15 13.30
C GLN A 59 21.10 -7.64 12.84
N GLN A 60 20.29 -8.16 13.76
CA GLN A 60 18.93 -8.61 13.45
C GLN A 60 18.05 -7.42 13.02
N ALA A 61 18.12 -6.29 13.72
CA ALA A 61 17.37 -5.09 13.34
C ALA A 61 17.78 -4.55 11.95
N GLU A 62 19.07 -4.63 11.61
CA GLU A 62 19.57 -4.28 10.27
C GLU A 62 19.02 -5.23 9.19
N GLU A 63 19.05 -6.53 9.44
CA GLU A 63 18.53 -7.55 8.53
C GLU A 63 17.02 -7.41 8.33
N ASP A 64 16.27 -7.22 9.43
CA ASP A 64 14.82 -6.99 9.41
C ASP A 64 14.50 -5.73 8.59
N ARG A 65 15.26 -4.64 8.76
CA ARG A 65 15.10 -3.42 7.98
C ARG A 65 15.36 -3.64 6.49
N LYS A 66 16.40 -4.39 6.15
CA LYS A 66 16.71 -4.73 4.74
C LYS A 66 15.58 -5.57 4.14
N GLN A 67 15.09 -6.56 4.89
CA GLN A 67 14.01 -7.43 4.45
C GLN A 67 12.71 -6.62 4.23
N GLU A 68 12.39 -5.72 5.15
CA GLU A 68 11.22 -4.84 5.03
C GLU A 68 11.29 -3.94 3.78
N ILE A 69 12.45 -3.33 3.51
CA ILE A 69 12.69 -2.52 2.31
C ILE A 69 12.53 -3.39 1.04
N ALA A 70 13.08 -4.59 1.05
CA ALA A 70 12.97 -5.53 -0.07
C ALA A 70 11.52 -5.95 -0.33
N ASP A 71 10.78 -6.30 0.72
CA ASP A 71 9.36 -6.68 0.63
C ASP A 71 8.49 -5.53 0.10
N MET A 72 8.75 -4.31 0.57
CA MET A 72 8.04 -3.13 0.09
C MET A 72 8.35 -2.83 -1.38
N LYS A 73 9.61 -2.98 -1.79
CA LYS A 73 10.02 -2.84 -3.19
C LYS A 73 9.35 -3.91 -4.07
N ALA A 74 9.31 -5.16 -3.62
CA ALA A 74 8.65 -6.24 -4.35
C ALA A 74 7.14 -6.00 -4.50
N LYS A 75 6.46 -5.53 -3.44
CA LYS A 75 5.03 -5.14 -3.49
C LYS A 75 4.80 -3.98 -4.46
N TRP A 76 5.66 -2.97 -4.43
CA TRP A 76 5.61 -1.84 -5.36
C TRP A 76 5.73 -2.29 -6.82
N GLU A 77 6.72 -3.12 -7.11
CA GLU A 77 6.99 -3.66 -8.44
C GLU A 77 5.89 -4.61 -8.92
N ALA A 78 5.25 -5.38 -8.03
CA ALA A 78 4.16 -6.26 -8.40
C ALA A 78 2.89 -5.51 -8.83
N ILE A 79 2.65 -4.33 -8.26
CA ILE A 79 1.36 -3.63 -8.38
C ILE A 79 1.40 -2.51 -9.43
N VAL A 80 2.46 -1.70 -9.42
CA VAL A 80 2.54 -0.52 -10.28
C VAL A 80 3.25 -0.84 -11.61
N PRO A 81 2.71 -0.40 -12.76
CA PRO A 81 3.35 -0.60 -14.06
C PRO A 81 4.77 -0.03 -14.12
N ALA A 82 5.67 -0.72 -14.85
CA ALA A 82 7.10 -0.40 -14.92
C ALA A 82 7.37 1.07 -15.29
N ASP A 83 6.64 1.62 -16.26
CA ASP A 83 6.80 2.99 -16.78
C ASP A 83 6.61 4.10 -15.74
N TYR A 84 5.92 3.78 -14.63
CA TYR A 84 5.62 4.73 -13.56
C TYR A 84 6.47 4.52 -12.30
N ARG A 85 7.24 3.42 -12.22
CA ARG A 85 8.07 3.10 -11.04
C ARG A 85 9.22 4.08 -10.84
N ALA A 86 9.81 4.54 -11.94
CA ALA A 86 10.91 5.48 -11.98
C ALA A 86 10.42 6.92 -12.28
N THR A 87 9.30 7.32 -11.66
CA THR A 87 8.78 8.68 -11.83
C THR A 87 9.78 9.67 -11.26
N ASP A 88 10.33 10.51 -12.13
CA ASP A 88 11.20 11.63 -11.79
C ASP A 88 10.35 12.88 -11.51
N ILE A 89 10.43 13.38 -10.29
CA ILE A 89 9.72 14.59 -9.85
C ILE A 89 10.44 15.88 -10.25
N GLU A 90 11.71 15.81 -10.65
CA GLU A 90 12.51 16.94 -11.12
C GLU A 90 12.37 17.18 -12.63
N HIS A 91 11.77 16.22 -13.36
CA HIS A 91 11.53 16.35 -14.78
C HIS A 91 10.69 17.59 -15.11
N ALA A 92 11.07 18.33 -16.15
CA ALA A 92 10.44 19.60 -16.51
C ALA A 92 8.92 19.48 -16.75
N ASP A 93 8.48 18.38 -17.36
CA ASP A 93 7.06 18.12 -17.64
C ASP A 93 6.28 17.50 -16.46
N PHE A 94 6.93 17.25 -15.34
CA PHE A 94 6.24 16.74 -14.16
C PHE A 94 5.46 17.87 -13.47
N ASN A 95 4.18 17.62 -13.17
CA ASN A 95 3.33 18.64 -12.53
C ASN A 95 3.64 18.75 -11.02
N ARG A 96 4.76 19.40 -10.70
CA ARG A 96 5.26 19.58 -9.33
C ARG A 96 4.26 20.32 -8.44
N ARG A 97 3.51 21.28 -9.00
CA ARG A 97 2.52 22.06 -8.26
C ARG A 97 1.41 21.16 -7.71
N VAL A 98 0.83 20.31 -8.55
CA VAL A 98 -0.21 19.35 -8.14
C VAL A 98 0.37 18.34 -7.16
N TRP A 99 1.59 17.84 -7.42
CA TRP A 99 2.25 16.91 -6.52
C TRP A 99 2.48 17.50 -5.13
N MET A 100 3.01 18.72 -5.00
CA MET A 100 3.24 19.36 -3.70
C MET A 100 1.94 19.53 -2.92
N ARG A 101 0.87 19.97 -3.59
CA ARG A 101 -0.45 20.08 -2.99
C ARG A 101 -0.91 18.76 -2.39
N ILE A 102 -0.82 17.67 -3.16
CA ILE A 102 -1.21 16.34 -2.68
C ILE A 102 -0.24 15.87 -1.59
N ARG A 103 1.06 16.01 -1.77
CA ARG A 103 2.07 15.54 -0.82
C ARG A 103 1.83 16.08 0.59
N ASP A 104 1.48 17.37 0.67
CA ASP A 104 1.41 18.16 1.89
C ASP A 104 0.00 18.17 2.52
N GLU A 105 -1.05 17.83 1.77
CA GLU A 105 -2.42 17.69 2.29
C GLU A 105 -2.64 16.35 3.03
N ALA A 106 -3.48 16.36 4.07
CA ALA A 106 -3.90 15.17 4.80
C ALA A 106 -5.12 14.51 4.11
N TRP A 107 -4.86 13.72 3.07
CA TRP A 107 -5.89 13.00 2.30
C TRP A 107 -5.98 11.50 2.65
N GLU A 108 -5.34 11.04 3.73
CA GLU A 108 -5.22 9.60 4.02
C GLU A 108 -6.56 8.90 4.28
N SER A 109 -7.56 9.66 4.72
CA SER A 109 -8.94 9.20 4.92
C SER A 109 -9.88 9.58 3.77
N ARG A 110 -9.34 10.14 2.67
CA ARG A 110 -10.09 10.64 1.53
C ARG A 110 -9.56 10.06 0.23
N SER A 111 -10.45 9.94 -0.73
CA SER A 111 -10.10 9.62 -2.10
C SER A 111 -9.45 10.86 -2.77
N ILE A 112 -8.66 10.65 -3.82
CA ILE A 112 -8.09 11.72 -4.65
C ILE A 112 -8.56 11.47 -6.06
N GLY A 113 -9.18 12.48 -6.67
CA GLY A 113 -9.55 12.47 -8.08
C GLY A 113 -8.67 13.44 -8.85
N LEU A 114 -7.86 12.95 -9.78
CA LEU A 114 -7.04 13.78 -10.67
C LEU A 114 -7.77 13.98 -12.00
N VAL A 115 -8.11 15.21 -12.35
CA VAL A 115 -8.88 15.50 -13.56
C VAL A 115 -8.11 16.48 -14.43
N GLY A 116 -7.90 16.16 -15.70
CA GLY A 116 -7.24 17.08 -16.63
C GLY A 116 -6.70 16.37 -17.87
N PRO A 117 -6.17 17.11 -18.86
CA PRO A 117 -5.78 16.55 -20.16
C PRO A 117 -4.69 15.46 -20.06
N PRO A 118 -4.58 14.60 -21.08
CA PRO A 118 -3.54 13.58 -21.13
C PRO A 118 -2.13 14.20 -21.08
N GLY A 119 -1.15 13.42 -20.63
CA GLY A 119 0.25 13.87 -20.56
C GLY A 119 0.61 14.77 -19.35
N ARG A 120 -0.36 15.20 -18.54
CA ARG A 120 -0.10 16.08 -17.37
C ARG A 120 0.29 15.35 -16.07
N SER A 121 1.00 14.24 -16.18
CA SER A 121 1.54 13.49 -15.02
C SER A 121 0.53 12.90 -14.01
N LYS A 122 -0.77 12.81 -14.32
CA LYS A 122 -1.80 12.25 -13.40
C LYS A 122 -1.46 10.84 -12.90
N THR A 123 -1.20 9.92 -13.83
CA THR A 123 -0.84 8.53 -13.50
C THR A 123 0.47 8.45 -12.71
N ARG A 124 1.45 9.30 -13.05
CA ARG A 124 2.73 9.42 -12.31
C ARG A 124 2.51 9.89 -10.87
N ILE A 125 1.61 10.85 -10.67
CA ILE A 125 1.23 11.32 -9.33
C ILE A 125 0.51 10.21 -8.56
N LEU A 126 -0.45 9.50 -9.16
CA LEU A 126 -1.08 8.33 -8.53
C LEU A 126 -0.06 7.25 -8.14
N ALA A 127 0.97 7.03 -8.97
CA ALA A 127 2.06 6.12 -8.63
C ALA A 127 2.81 6.58 -7.37
N LEU A 128 3.18 7.86 -7.27
CA LEU A 128 3.84 8.38 -6.05
C LEU A 128 2.95 8.27 -4.79
N VAL A 129 1.65 8.50 -4.94
CA VAL A 129 0.64 8.28 -3.89
C VAL A 129 0.58 6.81 -3.48
N ALA A 130 0.57 5.88 -4.43
CA ALA A 130 0.62 4.44 -4.18
C ALA A 130 1.92 4.02 -3.46
N LYS A 131 3.06 4.58 -3.85
CA LYS A 131 4.34 4.36 -3.17
C LYS A 131 4.26 4.79 -1.71
N LYS A 132 3.75 6.00 -1.44
CA LYS A 132 3.53 6.52 -0.07
C LYS A 132 2.63 5.60 0.76
N MET A 133 1.62 4.99 0.15
CA MET A 133 0.71 4.05 0.83
C MET A 133 1.35 2.69 1.14
N ILE A 134 2.19 2.16 0.25
CA ILE A 134 2.97 0.95 0.51
C ILE A 134 3.97 1.17 1.65
N HIS A 135 4.65 2.32 1.67
CA HIS A 135 5.54 2.71 2.78
C HIS A 135 4.83 2.80 4.14
N ARG A 136 3.49 2.81 4.16
CA ARG A 136 2.66 2.81 5.38
C ARG A 136 1.95 1.47 5.63
N HIS A 137 2.46 0.40 5.01
CA HIS A 137 1.94 -0.96 5.12
C HIS A 137 0.44 -1.09 4.79
N ARG A 138 -0.07 -0.24 3.89
CA ARG A 138 -1.44 -0.38 3.39
C ARG A 138 -1.49 -1.39 2.25
N THR A 139 -2.51 -2.24 2.25
CA THR A 139 -2.80 -3.09 1.09
C THR A 139 -3.36 -2.21 -0.03
N ILE A 140 -2.70 -2.24 -1.19
CA ILE A 140 -3.11 -1.44 -2.33
C ILE A 140 -3.57 -2.35 -3.49
N GLY A 141 -4.50 -1.86 -4.29
CA GLY A 141 -4.85 -2.42 -5.59
C GLY A 141 -4.64 -1.38 -6.67
N TRP A 142 -4.17 -1.81 -7.85
CA TRP A 142 -4.06 -0.95 -9.02
C TRP A 142 -4.87 -1.54 -10.17
N MET A 143 -5.71 -0.73 -10.79
CA MET A 143 -6.55 -1.12 -11.92
C MET A 143 -6.63 -0.01 -12.95
N ASN A 144 -6.85 -0.40 -14.20
CA ASN A 144 -7.29 0.47 -15.27
C ASN A 144 -8.53 -0.17 -15.92
N THR A 145 -9.21 0.57 -16.80
CA THR A 145 -10.45 0.09 -17.44
C THR A 145 -10.26 -1.22 -18.20
N PHE A 146 -9.13 -1.38 -18.90
CA PHE A 146 -8.80 -2.60 -19.65
C PHE A 146 -8.67 -3.83 -18.75
N LYS A 147 -7.90 -3.74 -17.66
CA LYS A 147 -7.73 -4.85 -16.69
C LYS A 147 -9.06 -5.24 -16.06
N LEU A 148 -9.91 -4.25 -15.75
CA LEU A 148 -11.23 -4.50 -15.19
C LEU A 148 -12.12 -5.24 -16.18
N GLU A 149 -12.20 -4.78 -17.42
CA GLU A 149 -13.00 -5.43 -18.46
C GLU A 149 -12.54 -6.88 -18.70
N GLN A 150 -11.22 -7.09 -18.79
CA GLN A 150 -10.64 -8.42 -18.96
C GLN A 150 -10.98 -9.33 -17.77
N ALA A 151 -10.72 -8.91 -16.53
CA ALA A 151 -11.04 -9.70 -15.35
C ALA A 151 -12.54 -10.00 -15.24
N TRP A 152 -13.39 -9.05 -15.64
CA TRP A 152 -14.83 -9.24 -15.64
C TRP A 152 -15.30 -10.27 -16.69
N ARG A 153 -14.69 -10.26 -17.88
CA ARG A 153 -14.97 -11.25 -18.92
C ARG A 153 -14.50 -12.64 -18.51
N ASP A 154 -13.28 -12.72 -17.97
CA ASP A 154 -12.62 -14.00 -17.66
C ASP A 154 -13.22 -14.69 -16.42
N ARG A 155 -14.02 -14.00 -15.59
CA ARG A 155 -14.57 -14.53 -14.32
C ARG A 155 -15.42 -15.80 -14.48
N THR A 156 -16.03 -16.01 -15.64
CA THR A 156 -16.85 -17.19 -15.97
C THR A 156 -16.05 -18.27 -16.71
N ASP A 157 -14.82 -17.99 -17.10
CA ASP A 157 -13.94 -18.94 -17.77
C ASP A 157 -13.49 -20.05 -16.81
N ARG A 158 -13.41 -21.29 -17.31
CA ARG A 158 -13.05 -22.45 -16.48
C ARG A 158 -11.57 -22.46 -16.06
N ARG A 159 -10.68 -21.86 -16.85
CA ARG A 159 -9.23 -21.85 -16.61
C ARG A 159 -8.78 -20.54 -15.96
N LEU A 160 -9.33 -19.42 -16.42
CA LEU A 160 -8.92 -18.08 -15.99
C LEU A 160 -9.80 -17.51 -14.87
N GLY A 161 -10.99 -18.07 -14.65
CA GLY A 161 -11.99 -17.48 -13.76
C GLY A 161 -11.62 -17.46 -12.29
N GLU A 162 -10.76 -18.36 -11.80
CA GLU A 162 -10.28 -18.30 -10.41
C GLU A 162 -9.42 -17.05 -10.17
N GLU A 163 -8.41 -16.83 -11.02
CA GLU A 163 -7.51 -15.68 -10.90
C GLU A 163 -8.26 -14.37 -11.13
N ALA A 164 -9.14 -14.32 -12.13
CA ALA A 164 -9.97 -13.16 -12.40
C ALA A 164 -10.86 -12.79 -11.19
N ARG A 165 -11.50 -13.78 -10.54
CA ARG A 165 -12.30 -13.56 -9.33
C ARG A 165 -11.43 -13.15 -8.14
N LYS A 166 -10.22 -13.69 -8.02
CA LYS A 166 -9.26 -13.28 -6.98
C LYS A 166 -8.87 -11.81 -7.17
N GLN A 167 -8.56 -11.39 -8.39
CA GLN A 167 -8.22 -10.01 -8.72
C GLN A 167 -9.37 -9.04 -8.41
N LEU A 168 -10.61 -9.39 -8.80
CA LEU A 168 -11.81 -8.61 -8.47
C LEU A 168 -11.98 -8.46 -6.94
N ARG A 169 -11.78 -9.53 -6.17
CA ARG A 169 -11.82 -9.49 -4.69
C ARG A 169 -10.72 -8.60 -4.11
N VAL A 170 -9.52 -8.59 -4.71
CA VAL A 170 -8.43 -7.68 -4.28
C VAL A 170 -8.86 -6.23 -4.48
N TRP A 171 -9.41 -5.88 -5.64
CA TRP A 171 -9.89 -4.51 -5.88
C TRP A 171 -11.05 -4.11 -4.97
N GLN A 172 -11.94 -5.04 -4.64
CA GLN A 172 -13.01 -4.79 -3.68
C GLN A 172 -12.48 -4.53 -2.26
N ARG A 173 -11.50 -5.30 -1.77
CA ARG A 173 -11.15 -5.34 -0.34
C ARG A 173 -9.85 -4.66 0.05
N CYS A 174 -9.00 -4.30 -0.91
CA CYS A 174 -7.76 -3.58 -0.61
C CYS A 174 -8.06 -2.26 0.11
N ARG A 175 -7.18 -1.86 1.05
CA ARG A 175 -7.36 -0.63 1.82
C ARG A 175 -7.39 0.60 0.93
N VAL A 176 -6.60 0.61 -0.13
CA VAL A 176 -6.55 1.70 -1.11
C VAL A 176 -6.57 1.16 -2.53
N LEU A 177 -7.54 1.59 -3.34
CA LEU A 177 -7.62 1.24 -4.76
C LEU A 177 -7.20 2.43 -5.61
N PHE A 178 -6.37 2.17 -6.61
CA PHE A 178 -5.96 3.13 -7.63
C PHE A 178 -6.65 2.76 -8.94
N LEU A 179 -7.48 3.66 -9.44
CA LEU A 179 -8.24 3.56 -10.68
C LEU A 179 -7.66 4.54 -11.70
N ASP A 180 -6.77 4.02 -12.53
CA ASP A 180 -6.01 4.83 -13.48
C ASP A 180 -6.71 4.93 -14.83
N ASP A 181 -6.66 6.12 -15.41
CA ASP A 181 -7.11 6.48 -16.75
C ASP A 181 -8.57 6.11 -17.04
N LEU A 182 -9.48 6.66 -16.23
CA LEU A 182 -10.89 6.72 -16.61
C LEU A 182 -11.07 7.58 -17.88
N GLY A 183 -11.97 7.15 -18.76
CA GLY A 183 -12.32 7.88 -19.99
C GLY A 183 -11.48 7.54 -21.23
N LYS A 184 -10.47 6.64 -21.15
CA LYS A 184 -9.70 6.22 -22.35
C LYS A 184 -10.42 5.20 -23.23
N SER A 185 -11.38 4.46 -22.70
CA SER A 185 -12.09 3.38 -23.38
C SER A 185 -13.58 3.64 -23.40
N ALA A 186 -14.26 3.23 -24.47
CA ALA A 186 -15.73 3.30 -24.54
C ALA A 186 -16.35 2.50 -23.39
N TRP A 187 -17.35 3.08 -22.74
CA TRP A 187 -18.08 2.41 -21.68
C TRP A 187 -18.98 1.33 -22.27
N THR A 188 -18.80 0.11 -21.80
CA THR A 188 -19.67 -1.02 -22.13
C THR A 188 -20.51 -1.37 -20.91
N ALA A 189 -21.73 -1.87 -21.11
CA ALA A 189 -22.58 -2.26 -19.99
C ALA A 189 -21.91 -3.26 -19.01
N PRO A 190 -21.11 -4.25 -19.48
CA PRO A 190 -20.34 -5.10 -18.56
C PRO A 190 -19.31 -4.34 -17.73
N LEU A 191 -18.59 -3.38 -18.32
CA LEU A 191 -17.60 -2.56 -17.61
C LEU A 191 -18.27 -1.65 -16.57
N GLU A 192 -19.40 -1.04 -16.92
CA GLU A 192 -20.23 -0.24 -16.02
C GLU A 192 -20.64 -1.05 -14.79
N THR A 193 -21.23 -2.23 -14.99
CA THR A 193 -21.65 -3.12 -13.89
C THR A 193 -20.47 -3.54 -13.04
N ALA A 194 -19.34 -3.92 -13.66
CA ALA A 194 -18.14 -4.34 -12.94
C ALA A 194 -17.60 -3.22 -12.04
N LEU A 195 -17.50 -2.01 -12.57
CA LEU A 195 -16.99 -0.88 -11.81
C LEU A 195 -17.95 -0.49 -10.69
N PHE A 196 -19.26 -0.46 -10.99
CA PHE A 196 -20.28 -0.16 -10.00
C PHE A 196 -20.24 -1.13 -8.82
N GLU A 197 -20.16 -2.44 -9.06
CA GLU A 197 -20.07 -3.45 -8.00
C GLU A 197 -18.83 -3.26 -7.11
N ILE A 198 -17.68 -2.94 -7.71
CA ILE A 198 -16.46 -2.66 -6.95
C ILE A 198 -16.65 -1.42 -6.08
N LEU A 199 -17.12 -0.32 -6.66
CA LEU A 199 -17.25 0.95 -5.96
C LEU A 199 -18.34 0.92 -4.88
N GLU A 200 -19.44 0.20 -5.11
CA GLU A 200 -20.52 0.06 -4.13
C GLU A 200 -20.05 -0.69 -2.90
N HIS A 201 -19.35 -1.82 -3.08
CA HIS A 201 -18.76 -2.55 -1.95
C HIS A 201 -17.76 -1.68 -1.18
N ARG A 202 -16.88 -0.99 -1.90
CA ARG A 202 -15.87 -0.12 -1.27
C ARG A 202 -16.50 1.04 -0.52
N HIS A 203 -17.57 1.62 -1.05
CA HIS A 203 -18.30 2.68 -0.39
C HIS A 203 -18.97 2.20 0.90
N GLY A 204 -19.62 1.03 0.88
CA GLY A 204 -20.22 0.42 2.07
C GLY A 204 -19.21 0.12 3.18
N GLU A 205 -17.97 -0.21 2.81
CA GLU A 205 -16.87 -0.51 3.75
C GLU A 205 -15.99 0.71 4.09
N GLY A 206 -16.30 1.90 3.54
CA GLY A 206 -15.50 3.11 3.75
C GLY A 206 -14.07 3.03 3.22
N LEU A 207 -13.84 2.25 2.15
CA LEU A 207 -12.51 2.04 1.55
C LEU A 207 -12.15 3.13 0.53
N VAL A 208 -10.90 3.58 0.56
CA VAL A 208 -10.41 4.74 -0.22
C VAL A 208 -10.14 4.35 -1.68
N THR A 209 -10.61 5.16 -2.63
CA THR A 209 -10.39 4.93 -4.07
C THR A 209 -9.83 6.17 -4.73
N HIS A 210 -8.53 6.17 -5.03
CA HIS A 210 -7.92 7.23 -5.84
C HIS A 210 -8.15 6.95 -7.31
N TRP A 211 -8.38 8.00 -8.11
CA TRP A 211 -8.68 7.85 -9.51
C TRP A 211 -8.10 8.99 -10.36
N SER A 212 -7.89 8.72 -11.65
CA SER A 212 -7.54 9.73 -12.65
C SER A 212 -8.53 9.70 -13.82
N LEU A 213 -8.84 10.87 -14.37
CA LEU A 213 -9.78 11.07 -15.46
C LEU A 213 -9.18 12.00 -16.52
N ASN A 214 -9.30 11.60 -17.78
CA ASN A 214 -8.98 12.44 -18.93
C ASN A 214 -10.29 12.99 -19.51
N PRO A 215 -10.65 14.25 -19.25
CA PRO A 215 -11.77 14.90 -19.92
C PRO A 215 -11.43 15.15 -21.40
N GLN A 216 -12.47 15.35 -22.23
CA GLN A 216 -12.27 15.67 -23.64
C GLN A 216 -11.77 17.12 -23.80
N PRO A 217 -11.20 17.47 -24.97
CA PRO A 217 -10.64 18.80 -25.20
C PRO A 217 -11.63 19.96 -25.04
N ASP A 218 -12.92 19.71 -25.19
CA ASP A 218 -13.97 20.74 -25.11
C ASP A 218 -14.39 21.03 -23.65
N ASP A 219 -14.02 20.17 -22.68
CA ASP A 219 -14.43 20.26 -21.28
C ASP A 219 -13.43 21.08 -20.41
N ILE A 220 -12.33 21.58 -20.99
CA ILE A 220 -11.14 22.06 -20.24
C ILE A 220 -11.38 23.35 -19.44
N ASP A 221 -12.38 24.16 -19.82
CA ASP A 221 -12.68 25.45 -19.18
C ASP A 221 -13.65 25.36 -18.00
N GLU A 222 -14.24 24.19 -17.74
CA GLU A 222 -15.28 24.02 -16.73
C GLU A 222 -14.71 23.71 -15.33
N ASP A 223 -15.51 24.05 -14.31
CA ASP A 223 -15.23 23.67 -12.92
C ASP A 223 -15.46 22.15 -12.76
N PHE A 224 -14.38 21.38 -12.88
CA PHE A 224 -14.35 19.93 -12.73
C PHE A 224 -14.80 19.40 -11.34
N SER A 225 -15.16 20.28 -10.41
CA SER A 225 -15.78 19.89 -9.15
C SER A 225 -17.27 19.56 -9.29
N SER A 226 -17.92 19.95 -10.40
CA SER A 226 -19.34 19.63 -10.60
C SER A 226 -19.53 18.17 -11.07
N PRO A 227 -20.53 17.44 -10.54
CA PRO A 227 -20.86 16.09 -11.01
C PRO A 227 -21.27 16.05 -12.49
N GLU A 228 -21.83 17.13 -13.01
CA GLU A 228 -22.29 17.26 -14.41
C GLU A 228 -21.11 17.23 -15.38
N VAL A 229 -20.06 18.02 -15.09
CA VAL A 229 -18.81 18.07 -15.86
C VAL A 229 -18.09 16.73 -15.83
N LEU A 230 -18.05 16.07 -14.66
CA LEU A 230 -17.46 14.73 -14.54
C LEU A 230 -18.28 13.66 -15.29
N THR A 231 -19.60 13.83 -15.38
CA THR A 231 -20.47 12.97 -16.19
C THR A 231 -20.19 13.14 -17.67
N ALA A 232 -20.08 14.37 -18.15
CA ALA A 232 -19.72 14.67 -19.53
C ALA A 232 -18.34 14.09 -19.90
N ALA A 233 -17.34 14.28 -19.03
CA ALA A 233 -15.99 13.76 -19.23
C ALA A 233 -15.91 12.22 -19.25
N LEU A 234 -16.81 11.52 -18.55
CA LEU A 234 -16.89 10.06 -18.58
C LEU A 234 -17.68 9.53 -19.78
N ASP A 235 -18.60 10.31 -20.36
CA ASP A 235 -19.49 9.92 -21.45
C ASP A 235 -19.58 11.00 -22.54
N PRO A 236 -18.49 11.19 -23.30
CA PRO A 236 -18.40 12.28 -24.27
C PRO A 236 -19.42 12.16 -25.41
N ASP A 237 -19.88 10.94 -25.73
CA ASP A 237 -20.88 10.70 -26.76
C ASP A 237 -22.32 10.90 -26.25
N GLY A 238 -22.51 11.14 -24.95
CA GLY A 238 -23.82 11.30 -24.30
C GLY A 238 -24.73 10.07 -24.42
N VAL A 239 -24.17 8.90 -24.74
CA VAL A 239 -24.93 7.68 -25.04
C VAL A 239 -25.45 7.03 -23.75
N ALA A 240 -24.73 7.18 -22.65
CA ALA A 240 -25.11 6.62 -21.34
C ALA A 240 -25.60 7.67 -20.33
N SER A 241 -25.38 8.97 -20.55
CA SER A 241 -25.98 10.10 -19.84
C SER A 241 -27.49 10.19 -20.12
N LYS A 242 -27.91 9.91 -21.36
CA LYS A 242 -29.34 9.71 -21.74
C LYS A 242 -30.04 8.60 -20.94
N ARG A 243 -29.29 7.74 -20.26
CA ARG A 243 -29.79 6.61 -19.48
C ARG A 243 -29.47 6.70 -17.98
N ASN A 244 -28.94 7.84 -17.50
CA ASN A 244 -28.58 8.10 -16.11
C ASN A 244 -27.70 7.01 -15.45
N ARG A 245 -26.83 6.35 -16.23
CA ARG A 245 -26.08 5.17 -15.75
C ARG A 245 -24.85 5.51 -14.95
N PHE A 246 -24.29 6.71 -15.12
CA PHE A 246 -23.06 7.13 -14.46
C PHE A 246 -23.27 7.82 -13.13
N ALA A 247 -24.45 8.39 -12.88
CA ALA A 247 -24.72 9.12 -11.64
C ALA A 247 -24.43 8.28 -10.39
N PRO A 248 -24.75 6.97 -10.32
CA PRO A 248 -24.38 6.14 -9.17
C PRO A 248 -22.86 5.97 -9.03
N ILE A 249 -22.14 5.69 -10.12
CA ILE A 249 -20.68 5.50 -10.13
C ILE A 249 -19.98 6.80 -9.70
N LEU A 250 -20.36 7.93 -10.30
CA LEU A 250 -19.79 9.24 -10.01
C LEU A 250 -20.10 9.68 -8.59
N SER A 251 -21.32 9.47 -8.12
CA SER A 251 -21.66 9.74 -6.72
C SER A 251 -20.72 9.01 -5.76
N ARG A 252 -20.40 7.73 -6.04
CA ARG A 252 -19.42 6.98 -5.23
C ARG A 252 -17.99 7.49 -5.36
N LEU A 253 -17.58 7.91 -6.57
CA LEU A 253 -16.23 8.43 -6.82
C LEU A 253 -16.00 9.85 -6.30
N ILE A 254 -17.04 10.67 -6.22
CA ILE A 254 -16.95 12.07 -5.78
C ILE A 254 -17.13 12.17 -4.27
N ASN A 255 -17.97 11.31 -3.68
CA ASN A 255 -18.22 11.34 -2.25
C ASN A 255 -16.93 11.04 -1.46
N ASN A 256 -16.56 11.94 -0.55
CA ASN A 256 -15.32 11.89 0.22
C ASN A 256 -14.03 11.92 -0.64
N THR A 257 -14.07 12.60 -1.79
CA THR A 257 -12.92 12.76 -2.69
C THR A 257 -12.44 14.20 -2.75
N LEU A 258 -11.12 14.38 -2.61
CA LEU A 258 -10.44 15.61 -2.99
C LEU A 258 -10.23 15.61 -4.51
N ILE A 259 -11.03 16.41 -5.22
CA ILE A 259 -10.86 16.61 -6.66
C ILE A 259 -9.74 17.65 -6.88
N VAL A 260 -8.71 17.26 -7.62
CA VAL A 260 -7.57 18.10 -7.93
C VAL A 260 -7.49 18.27 -9.45
N PRO A 261 -7.80 19.46 -9.98
CA PRO A 261 -7.64 19.74 -11.39
C PRO A 261 -6.14 19.81 -11.74
N VAL A 262 -5.77 19.17 -12.85
CA VAL A 262 -4.40 19.06 -13.35
C VAL A 262 -4.32 19.76 -14.70
N ARG A 263 -3.95 21.04 -14.66
CA ARG A 263 -3.76 21.88 -15.85
C ARG A 263 -2.33 21.84 -16.37
#